data_AF-V4Q759-F1
#
_entry.id   AF-V4Q759-F1
#
_cell.length_a   1.000
_cell.length_b   1.000
_cell.length_c   1.000
_cell.angle_alpha   90.00
_cell.angle_beta   90.00
_cell.angle_gamma   90.00
#
_symmetry.space_group_name_H-M   'P 1'
#
loop_
_entity.id
_entity.type
_entity.pdbx_description
1 polymer ?
#
loop_
_entity_poly.entity_id
_entity_poly.type
_entity_poly.pdbx_seq_one_letter_code
_entity_poly.pdbx_strand_id
1 'polypeptide(L)'
;MISQIFKAMMLTGGLAALAAPCMAQDIADAHPSNQYALAAGDVATSAVAQLNDAAENSRLHEKVELYKQLMELNGVSRNVRQVISNTKIATRLIVIDRAGLTTLTPEQDARYNKIADGILLDTQNTLIDNIAMAQAPAFSAEEIQQLITANASIAAAKYNAGKFMGQDEAATQVQNYMIEAVIKIIKTFTESQAS
;
A
#
# COMPACT_ATOMS: atom_id res chain seq x y z
N MET A 1 -26.63 31.63 62.34
CA MET A 1 -26.48 30.88 63.61
C MET A 1 -25.73 29.61 63.29
N ILE A 2 -24.41 29.56 63.50
CA ILE A 2 -23.75 29.06 64.73
C ILE A 2 -24.10 27.56 64.89
N SER A 3 -23.18 26.62 64.72
CA SER A 3 -22.24 26.15 65.76
C SER A 3 -21.32 25.10 65.13
N GLN A 4 -20.00 25.27 65.08
CA GLN A 4 -19.00 24.94 66.12
C GLN A 4 -19.00 23.48 66.59
N ILE A 5 -17.91 22.75 66.28
CA ILE A 5 -16.82 22.31 67.19
C ILE A 5 -17.21 21.09 68.04
N PHE A 6 -16.40 20.01 68.00
CA PHE A 6 -15.87 19.27 69.16
C PHE A 6 -14.93 18.13 68.65
N LYS A 7 -13.61 18.23 68.86
CA LYS A 7 -12.82 17.64 69.98
C LYS A 7 -12.67 16.12 69.89
N ALA A 8 -11.48 15.62 69.55
CA ALA A 8 -10.36 15.30 70.46
C ALA A 8 -10.58 13.94 71.15
N MET A 9 -9.82 12.90 70.77
CA MET A 9 -8.47 12.54 71.29
C MET A 9 -8.58 11.62 72.52
N MET A 10 -7.60 10.71 72.66
CA MET A 10 -7.33 9.76 73.77
C MET A 10 -7.80 8.33 73.46
N LEU A 11 -7.06 7.26 73.74
CA LEU A 11 -5.72 6.98 74.31
C LEU A 11 -5.64 5.43 74.28
N THR A 12 -4.51 4.77 74.03
CA THR A 12 -3.68 4.02 75.01
C THR A 12 -3.02 2.90 74.21
N GLY A 13 -1.77 2.47 74.38
CA GLY A 13 -0.67 2.68 75.32
C GLY A 13 0.51 1.87 74.76
N GLY A 14 1.73 1.84 75.28
CA GLY A 14 2.37 2.42 76.46
C GLY A 14 3.82 1.87 76.49
N LEU A 15 4.69 2.55 77.26
CA LEU A 15 6.00 2.11 77.81
C LEU A 15 7.16 1.95 76.78
N ALA A 16 8.07 2.91 76.62
CA ALA A 16 9.19 3.34 77.49
C ALA A 16 10.37 2.35 77.56
N ALA A 17 11.54 2.71 77.00
CA ALA A 17 12.79 2.96 77.76
C ALA A 17 14.05 3.14 76.86
N LEU A 18 14.66 4.33 77.00
CA LEU A 18 16.10 4.65 77.17
C LEU A 18 17.17 4.03 76.23
N ALA A 19 17.85 4.90 75.45
CA ALA A 19 19.29 5.23 75.58
C ALA A 19 19.79 6.07 74.37
N ALA A 20 20.48 7.18 74.66
CA ALA A 20 21.38 7.88 73.71
C ALA A 20 22.83 7.36 73.94
N PRO A 21 23.87 7.71 73.12
CA PRO A 21 23.95 8.65 72.00
C PRO A 21 24.71 8.11 70.75
N CYS A 22 24.89 9.01 69.78
CA CYS A 22 25.92 9.06 68.71
C CYS A 22 25.97 7.98 67.61
N MET A 23 25.69 8.41 66.38
CA MET A 23 26.63 8.51 65.25
C MET A 23 25.82 8.96 64.03
N ALA A 24 26.20 10.09 63.43
CA ALA A 24 25.67 10.52 62.15
C ALA A 24 26.10 9.51 61.08
N GLN A 25 25.14 8.78 60.53
CA GLN A 25 25.32 8.08 59.26
C GLN A 25 24.35 8.70 58.26
N ASP A 26 24.94 9.35 57.25
CA ASP A 26 24.31 9.75 56.02
C ASP A 26 23.64 8.51 55.40
N ILE A 27 22.32 8.38 55.57
CA ILE A 27 21.53 7.45 54.78
C ILE A 27 21.01 8.29 53.62
N ALA A 28 21.75 8.24 52.51
CA ALA A 28 21.26 8.70 51.23
C ALA A 28 19.93 8.00 50.94
N ASP A 29 18.85 8.79 50.87
CA ASP A 29 17.57 8.35 50.35
C ASP A 29 17.78 7.95 48.88
N ALA A 30 18.03 6.66 48.66
CA ALA A 30 17.94 6.04 47.36
C ALA A 30 16.46 5.96 46.97
N HIS A 31 15.91 7.10 46.54
CA HIS A 31 14.67 7.12 45.79
C HIS A 31 14.96 6.37 44.48
N PRO A 32 14.31 5.24 44.17
CA PRO A 32 14.45 4.64 42.85
C PRO A 32 13.94 5.67 41.85
N SER A 33 14.86 6.19 41.06
CA SER A 33 14.61 7.15 40.01
C SER A 33 13.65 6.52 39.01
N ASN A 34 12.51 7.18 38.81
CA ASN A 34 11.44 6.86 37.85
C ASN A 34 11.90 6.96 36.37
N GLN A 35 13.20 6.89 36.10
CA GLN A 35 13.82 7.01 34.78
C GLN A 35 13.45 5.83 33.87
N TYR A 36 13.19 4.64 34.43
CA TYR A 36 12.74 3.48 33.66
C TYR A 36 11.27 3.57 33.22
N ALA A 37 10.42 4.31 33.94
CA ALA A 37 9.01 4.48 33.56
C ALA A 37 8.84 5.45 32.38
N LEU A 38 9.66 6.50 32.31
CA LEU A 38 9.71 7.43 31.18
C LEU A 38 10.30 6.77 29.92
N ALA A 39 11.39 6.00 30.07
CA ALA A 39 11.98 5.27 28.95
C ALA A 39 11.08 4.14 28.42
N ALA A 40 10.36 3.43 29.31
CA ALA A 40 9.38 2.43 28.90
C ALA A 40 8.15 3.07 28.23
N GLY A 41 7.72 4.25 28.68
CA GLY A 41 6.64 5.01 28.03
C GLY A 41 7.00 5.47 26.62
N ASP A 42 8.24 5.92 26.40
CA ASP A 42 8.71 6.38 25.09
C ASP A 42 8.90 5.22 24.10
N VAL A 43 9.47 4.10 24.57
CA VAL A 43 9.60 2.86 23.78
C VAL A 43 8.24 2.21 23.51
N ALA A 44 7.32 2.22 24.47
CA ALA A 44 5.95 1.73 24.27
C ALA A 44 5.15 2.62 23.32
N THR A 45 5.31 3.95 23.39
CA THR A 45 4.66 4.89 22.46
C THR A 45 5.20 4.72 21.04
N SER A 46 6.51 4.55 20.88
CA SER A 46 7.15 4.25 19.58
C SER A 46 6.72 2.88 19.03
N ALA A 47 6.67 1.84 19.86
CA ALA A 47 6.20 0.51 19.45
C ALA A 47 4.71 0.51 19.08
N VAL A 48 3.86 1.22 19.83
CA VAL A 48 2.43 1.39 19.51
C VAL A 48 2.24 2.20 18.23
N ALA A 49 3.03 3.26 18.02
CA ALA A 49 3.01 4.02 16.77
C ALA A 49 3.41 3.14 15.57
N GLN A 50 4.49 2.36 15.68
CA GLN A 50 4.92 1.42 14.63
C GLN A 50 3.88 0.33 14.35
N LEU A 51 3.22 -0.21 15.39
CA LEU A 51 2.14 -1.18 15.22
C LEU A 51 0.92 -0.55 14.56
N ASN A 52 0.59 0.70 14.89
CA ASN A 52 -0.52 1.42 14.29
C ASN A 52 -0.23 1.77 12.82
N ASP A 53 0.99 2.19 12.49
CA ASP A 53 1.43 2.44 11.12
C ASP A 53 1.42 1.17 10.27
N ALA A 54 1.87 0.04 10.83
CA ALA A 54 1.80 -1.25 10.16
C ALA A 54 0.35 -1.73 9.94
N ALA A 55 -0.52 -1.55 10.94
CA ALA A 55 -1.93 -1.89 10.84
C ALA A 55 -2.66 -1.02 9.79
N GLU A 56 -2.38 0.28 9.76
CA GLU A 56 -2.96 1.20 8.78
C GLU A 56 -2.46 0.91 7.37
N ASN A 57 -1.17 0.60 7.20
CA ASN A 57 -0.62 0.21 5.92
C ASN A 57 -1.21 -1.13 5.43
N SER A 58 -1.44 -2.09 6.34
CA SER A 58 -2.12 -3.34 6.03
C SER A 58 -3.56 -3.12 5.55
N ARG A 59 -4.31 -2.23 6.21
CA ARG A 59 -5.67 -1.85 5.79
C ARG A 59 -5.70 -1.16 4.44
N LEU A 60 -4.75 -0.27 4.17
CA LEU A 60 -4.61 0.36 2.86
C LEU A 60 -4.31 -0.66 1.78
N HIS A 61 -3.42 -1.63 2.06
CA HIS A 61 -3.10 -2.71 1.13
C HIS A 61 -4.31 -3.60 0.84
N GLU A 62 -5.04 -4.03 1.87
CA GLU A 62 -6.27 -4.81 1.71
C GLU A 62 -7.30 -4.06 0.86
N LYS A 63 -7.46 -2.76 1.08
CA LYS A 63 -8.37 -1.92 0.30
C LYS A 63 -7.96 -1.82 -1.17
N VAL A 64 -6.66 -1.71 -1.43
CA VAL A 64 -6.12 -1.72 -2.79
C VAL A 64 -6.38 -3.07 -3.48
N GLU A 65 -6.19 -4.19 -2.79
CA GLU A 65 -6.45 -5.51 -3.35
C GLU A 65 -7.95 -5.74 -3.63
N LEU A 66 -8.84 -5.29 -2.75
CA LEU A 66 -10.28 -5.29 -3.00
C LEU A 66 -10.63 -4.44 -4.24
N TYR A 67 -10.00 -3.27 -4.38
CA TYR A 67 -10.24 -2.41 -5.53
C TYR A 67 -9.75 -3.06 -6.85
N LYS A 68 -8.62 -3.79 -6.83
CA LYS A 68 -8.17 -4.59 -7.98
C LYS A 68 -9.18 -5.67 -8.38
N GLN A 69 -9.80 -6.34 -7.41
CA GLN A 69 -10.87 -7.31 -7.68
C GLN A 69 -12.08 -6.63 -8.35
N LEU A 70 -12.47 -5.45 -7.86
CA LEU A 70 -13.50 -4.65 -8.50
C LEU A 70 -13.12 -4.28 -9.95
N MET A 71 -11.86 -3.91 -10.21
CA MET A 71 -11.36 -3.60 -11.55
C MET A 71 -11.42 -4.79 -12.52
N GLU A 72 -11.23 -6.01 -12.04
CA GLU A 72 -11.40 -7.23 -12.84
C GLU A 72 -12.88 -7.46 -13.20
N LEU A 73 -13.78 -7.29 -12.23
CA LEU A 73 -15.23 -7.49 -12.42
C LEU A 73 -15.87 -6.40 -13.28
N ASN A 74 -15.45 -5.15 -13.08
CA ASN A 74 -15.98 -4.00 -13.80
C ASN A 74 -15.37 -3.83 -15.20
N GLY A 75 -14.36 -4.64 -15.56
CA GLY A 75 -13.72 -4.66 -16.88
C GLY A 75 -12.57 -3.68 -17.11
N VAL A 76 -12.19 -2.87 -16.13
CA VAL A 76 -11.06 -1.94 -16.23
C VAL A 76 -9.74 -2.69 -16.46
N SER A 77 -9.48 -3.76 -15.70
CA SER A 77 -8.26 -4.56 -15.90
C SER A 77 -8.22 -5.22 -17.27
N ARG A 78 -9.37 -5.65 -17.80
CA ARG A 78 -9.48 -6.20 -19.15
C ARG A 78 -9.15 -5.15 -20.21
N ASN A 79 -9.64 -3.93 -20.05
CA ASN A 79 -9.30 -2.82 -20.95
C ASN A 79 -7.80 -2.55 -20.95
N VAL A 80 -7.16 -2.48 -19.78
CA VAL A 80 -5.69 -2.33 -19.67
C VAL A 80 -4.96 -3.42 -20.46
N ARG A 81 -5.37 -4.69 -20.31
CA ARG A 81 -4.80 -5.81 -21.07
C ARG A 81 -4.99 -5.68 -22.58
N GLN A 82 -6.15 -5.19 -23.02
CA GLN A 82 -6.42 -4.95 -24.44
C GLN A 82 -5.53 -3.85 -25.02
N VAL A 83 -5.37 -2.74 -24.30
CA VAL A 83 -4.48 -1.66 -24.72
C VAL A 83 -3.02 -2.15 -24.79
N ILE A 84 -2.57 -2.90 -23.80
CA ILE A 84 -1.25 -3.54 -23.79
C ILE A 84 -1.06 -4.44 -25.02
N SER A 85 -2.05 -5.27 -25.37
CA SER A 85 -2.01 -6.13 -26.54
C SER A 85 -1.90 -5.34 -27.85
N ASN A 86 -2.69 -4.27 -27.99
CA ASN A 86 -2.62 -3.38 -29.14
C ASN A 86 -1.26 -2.66 -29.22
N THR A 87 -0.69 -2.25 -28.08
CA THR A 87 0.65 -1.66 -28.00
C THR A 87 1.73 -2.63 -28.44
N LYS A 88 1.62 -3.92 -28.11
CA LYS A 88 2.55 -4.96 -28.61
C LYS A 88 2.56 -5.01 -30.14
N ILE A 89 1.39 -4.97 -30.76
CA ILE A 89 1.23 -5.01 -32.22
C ILE A 89 1.81 -3.73 -32.84
N ALA A 90 1.43 -2.56 -32.32
CA ALA A 90 1.89 -1.27 -32.83
C ALA A 90 3.42 -1.12 -32.72
N THR A 91 4.00 -1.50 -31.58
CA THR A 91 5.45 -1.41 -31.35
C THR A 91 6.22 -2.34 -32.29
N ARG A 92 5.66 -3.51 -32.61
CA ARG A 92 6.27 -4.44 -33.58
C ARG A 92 6.37 -3.80 -34.95
N LEU A 93 5.32 -3.10 -35.38
CA LEU A 93 5.31 -2.37 -36.65
C LEU A 93 6.36 -1.25 -36.66
N ILE A 94 6.52 -0.53 -35.54
CA ILE A 94 7.56 0.51 -35.41
C ILE A 94 8.97 -0.10 -35.52
N VAL A 95 9.21 -1.26 -34.91
CA VAL A 95 10.50 -1.96 -34.99
C VAL A 95 10.80 -2.37 -36.43
N ILE A 96 9.81 -2.93 -37.14
CA ILE A 96 9.93 -3.33 -38.55
C ILE A 96 10.27 -2.11 -39.43
N ASP A 97 9.50 -1.03 -39.27
CA ASP A 97 9.68 0.22 -40.02
C ASP A 97 11.06 0.85 -39.78
N ARG A 98 11.49 0.96 -38.52
CA ARG A 98 12.81 1.51 -38.16
C ARG A 98 13.98 0.67 -38.65
N ALA A 99 13.79 -0.64 -38.79
CA ALA A 99 14.80 -1.53 -39.35
C ALA A 99 14.82 -1.52 -40.89
N GLY A 100 13.87 -0.82 -41.55
CA GLY A 100 13.72 -0.83 -43.00
C GLY A 100 13.30 -2.19 -43.55
N LEU A 101 12.66 -3.02 -42.72
CA LEU A 101 12.24 -4.37 -43.08
C LEU A 101 10.75 -4.40 -43.47
N THR A 102 10.34 -5.43 -44.20
CA THR A 102 8.91 -5.72 -44.42
C THR A 102 8.35 -6.66 -43.35
N THR A 103 9.22 -7.49 -42.76
CA THR A 103 8.90 -8.39 -41.64
C THR A 103 10.18 -8.73 -40.86
N LEU A 104 10.02 -9.11 -39.59
CA LEU A 104 11.08 -9.74 -38.80
C LEU A 104 11.30 -11.18 -39.25
N THR A 105 12.54 -11.69 -39.12
CA THR A 105 12.80 -13.13 -39.22
C THR A 105 12.17 -13.88 -38.04
N PRO A 106 11.98 -15.21 -38.12
CA PRO A 106 11.44 -16.00 -37.01
C PRO A 106 12.22 -15.81 -35.69
N GLU A 107 13.55 -15.73 -35.76
CA GLU A 107 14.41 -15.53 -34.59
C GLU A 107 14.27 -14.13 -33.99
N GLN A 108 14.19 -13.11 -34.86
CA GLN A 108 13.95 -11.74 -34.45
C GLN A 108 12.57 -11.56 -33.84
N ASP A 109 11.56 -12.22 -34.41
CA ASP A 109 10.18 -12.20 -33.92
C ASP A 109 10.07 -12.88 -32.56
N ALA A 110 10.67 -14.07 -32.38
CA ALA A 110 10.73 -14.75 -31.09
C ALA A 110 11.42 -13.90 -30.02
N ARG A 111 12.53 -13.23 -30.38
CA ARG A 111 13.25 -12.32 -29.48
C ARG A 111 12.43 -11.09 -29.12
N TYR A 112 11.78 -10.47 -30.12
CA TYR A 112 10.87 -9.36 -29.91
C TYR A 112 9.75 -9.75 -28.95
N ASN A 113 9.09 -10.89 -29.19
CA ASN A 113 8.00 -11.38 -28.35
C ASN A 113 8.46 -11.58 -26.91
N LYS A 114 9.61 -12.22 -26.68
CA LYS A 114 10.17 -12.40 -25.34
C LYS A 114 10.38 -11.07 -24.60
N ILE A 115 10.97 -10.08 -25.28
CA ILE A 115 11.25 -8.75 -24.70
C ILE A 115 9.94 -8.01 -24.43
N ALA A 116 9.07 -7.95 -25.43
CA ALA A 116 7.79 -7.26 -25.34
C ALA A 116 6.90 -7.87 -24.26
N ASP A 117 6.79 -9.19 -24.18
CA ASP A 117 5.95 -9.86 -23.18
C ASP A 117 6.43 -9.58 -21.75
N GLY A 118 7.75 -9.57 -21.51
CA GLY A 118 8.30 -9.22 -20.20
C GLY A 118 7.99 -7.77 -19.80
N ILE A 119 8.28 -6.81 -20.68
CA ILE A 119 8.10 -5.38 -20.38
C ILE A 119 6.61 -5.04 -20.26
N LEU A 120 5.76 -5.59 -21.13
CA LEU A 120 4.34 -5.32 -21.14
C LEU A 120 3.61 -5.95 -19.97
N LEU A 121 4.01 -7.14 -19.51
CA LEU A 121 3.46 -7.75 -18.30
C LEU A 121 3.77 -6.91 -17.06
N ASP A 122 5.02 -6.45 -16.92
CA ASP A 122 5.43 -5.57 -15.81
C ASP A 122 4.67 -4.23 -15.85
N THR A 123 4.55 -3.64 -17.04
CA THR A 123 3.79 -2.40 -17.26
C THR A 123 2.31 -2.59 -16.92
N GLN A 124 1.70 -3.71 -17.32
CA GLN A 124 0.31 -4.05 -17.02
C GLN A 124 0.08 -4.09 -15.51
N ASN A 125 0.91 -4.83 -14.79
CA ASN A 125 0.77 -5.00 -13.34
C ASN A 125 0.97 -3.65 -12.63
N THR A 126 2.01 -2.91 -13.00
CA THR A 126 2.29 -1.57 -12.45
C THR A 126 1.13 -0.59 -12.70
N LEU A 127 0.54 -0.59 -13.90
CA LEU A 127 -0.57 0.29 -14.22
C LEU A 127 -1.84 -0.07 -13.44
N ILE A 128 -2.17 -1.37 -13.33
CA ILE A 128 -3.31 -1.83 -12.51
C ILE A 128 -3.11 -1.42 -11.05
N ASP A 129 -1.92 -1.63 -10.51
CA ASP A 129 -1.57 -1.27 -9.14
C ASP A 129 -1.68 0.24 -8.91
N ASN A 130 -1.15 1.06 -9.82
CA ASN A 130 -1.19 2.51 -9.68
C ASN A 130 -2.61 3.08 -9.82
N ILE A 131 -3.46 2.51 -10.69
CA ILE A 131 -4.88 2.88 -10.77
C ILE A 131 -5.56 2.53 -9.44
N ALA A 132 -5.33 1.32 -8.91
CA ALA A 132 -5.93 0.90 -7.65
C ALA A 132 -5.47 1.76 -6.47
N MET A 133 -4.17 2.06 -6.37
CA MET A 133 -3.61 2.93 -5.33
C MET A 133 -4.14 4.37 -5.40
N ALA A 134 -4.38 4.90 -6.61
CA ALA A 134 -4.92 6.24 -6.78
C ALA A 134 -6.41 6.33 -6.44
N GLN A 135 -7.18 5.28 -6.71
CA GLN A 135 -8.65 5.31 -6.61
C GLN A 135 -9.19 4.71 -5.32
N ALA A 136 -8.56 3.65 -4.78
CA ALA A 136 -9.01 2.99 -3.55
C ALA A 136 -9.17 3.95 -2.34
N PRO A 137 -8.35 5.00 -2.15
CA PRO A 137 -8.55 5.96 -1.06
C PRO A 137 -9.89 6.69 -1.06
N ALA A 138 -10.53 6.84 -2.23
CA ALA A 138 -11.82 7.54 -2.38
C ALA A 138 -13.03 6.73 -1.90
N PHE A 139 -12.83 5.45 -1.57
CA PHE A 139 -13.87 4.54 -1.10
C PHE A 139 -13.50 3.94 0.26
N SER A 140 -14.51 3.60 1.05
CA SER A 140 -14.37 2.67 2.18
C SER A 140 -14.26 1.22 1.70
N ALA A 141 -13.77 0.32 2.57
CA ALA A 141 -13.66 -1.09 2.23
C ALA A 141 -15.05 -1.72 2.01
N GLU A 142 -16.03 -1.33 2.81
CA GLU A 142 -17.42 -1.79 2.71
C GLU A 142 -18.07 -1.37 1.39
N GLU A 143 -17.83 -0.13 0.95
CA GLU A 143 -18.33 0.36 -0.35
C GLU A 143 -17.72 -0.44 -1.51
N ILE A 144 -16.41 -0.71 -1.48
CA ILE A 144 -15.77 -1.54 -2.51
C ILE A 144 -16.37 -2.95 -2.53
N GLN A 145 -16.63 -3.53 -1.35
CA GLN A 145 -17.23 -4.86 -1.24
C GLN A 145 -18.66 -4.89 -1.79
N GLN A 146 -19.47 -3.85 -1.53
CA GLN A 146 -20.80 -3.71 -2.12
C GLN A 146 -20.74 -3.59 -3.65
N LEU A 147 -19.78 -2.82 -4.18
CA LEU A 147 -19.55 -2.69 -5.62
C LEU A 147 -19.11 -4.00 -6.25
N ILE A 148 -18.28 -4.80 -5.58
CA ILE A 148 -17.90 -6.16 -6.00
C ILE A 148 -19.16 -7.02 -6.13
N THR A 149 -20.00 -7.05 -5.10
CA THR A 149 -21.24 -7.84 -5.11
C THR A 149 -22.18 -7.39 -6.23
N ALA A 150 -22.32 -6.09 -6.46
CA ALA A 150 -23.13 -5.55 -7.56
C ALA A 150 -22.60 -5.97 -8.95
N ASN A 151 -21.28 -6.01 -9.11
CA ASN A 151 -20.62 -6.38 -10.37
C ASN A 151 -20.46 -7.89 -10.59
N ALA A 152 -20.75 -8.73 -9.58
CA ALA A 152 -20.60 -10.18 -9.65
C ALA A 152 -21.74 -10.89 -10.44
N SER A 153 -22.82 -10.18 -10.80
CA SER A 153 -23.94 -10.78 -11.53
C SER A 153 -23.61 -11.03 -13.01
N ILE A 154 -24.24 -12.04 -13.62
CA ILE A 154 -24.11 -12.32 -15.07
C ILE A 154 -24.55 -11.12 -15.91
N ALA A 155 -25.57 -10.37 -15.47
CA ALA A 155 -26.04 -9.17 -16.15
C ALA A 155 -24.99 -8.05 -16.12
N ALA A 156 -24.39 -7.79 -14.95
CA ALA A 156 -23.29 -6.84 -14.82
C ALA A 156 -22.07 -7.27 -15.65
N ALA A 157 -21.71 -8.55 -15.63
CA ALA A 157 -20.62 -9.07 -16.46
C ALA A 157 -20.87 -8.86 -17.98
N LYS A 158 -22.12 -9.08 -18.46
CA LYS A 158 -22.50 -8.80 -19.85
C LYS A 158 -22.44 -7.31 -20.19
N TYR A 159 -22.95 -6.46 -19.30
CA TYR A 159 -22.90 -5.01 -19.46
C TYR A 159 -21.44 -4.50 -19.51
N ASN A 160 -20.62 -4.92 -18.55
CA ASN A 160 -19.20 -4.56 -18.46
C ASN A 160 -18.41 -5.10 -19.66
N ALA A 161 -18.72 -6.30 -20.15
CA ALA A 161 -18.11 -6.81 -21.38
C ALA A 161 -18.42 -5.93 -22.60
N GLY A 162 -19.65 -5.41 -22.71
CA GLY A 162 -20.05 -4.51 -23.81
C GLY A 162 -19.46 -3.09 -23.69
N LYS A 163 -19.29 -2.57 -22.48
CA LYS A 163 -18.79 -1.21 -22.22
C LYS A 163 -17.43 -0.94 -22.85
N PHE A 164 -16.51 -1.91 -22.81
CA PHE A 164 -15.14 -1.74 -23.34
C PHE A 164 -14.97 -2.26 -24.76
N MET A 165 -16.05 -2.67 -25.43
CA MET A 165 -16.03 -2.90 -26.87
C MET A 165 -16.10 -1.58 -27.67
N GLY A 166 -16.43 -0.46 -27.00
CA GLY A 166 -16.25 0.90 -27.53
C GLY A 166 -14.88 1.46 -27.16
N GLN A 167 -14.09 1.82 -28.17
CA GLN A 167 -12.86 2.59 -28.00
C GLN A 167 -13.27 4.00 -27.53
N ASP A 168 -12.93 4.45 -26.29
CA ASP A 168 -12.26 5.76 -26.09
C ASP A 168 -12.08 6.31 -24.67
N GLU A 169 -12.69 5.82 -23.59
CA GLU A 169 -12.71 6.66 -22.35
C GLU A 169 -11.58 6.47 -21.32
N ALA A 170 -10.57 5.65 -21.58
CA ALA A 170 -9.42 5.47 -20.66
C ALA A 170 -8.09 5.86 -21.31
N ALA A 171 -7.99 7.10 -21.79
CA ALA A 171 -6.91 7.50 -22.69
C ALA A 171 -5.63 7.96 -21.96
N THR A 172 -5.68 8.92 -21.04
CA THR A 172 -4.46 9.68 -20.70
C THR A 172 -3.48 8.96 -19.76
N GLN A 173 -3.94 8.34 -18.66
CA GLN A 173 -3.03 7.61 -17.76
C GLN A 173 -2.46 6.38 -18.44
N VAL A 174 -3.29 5.61 -19.16
CA VAL A 174 -2.85 4.42 -19.90
C VAL A 174 -1.81 4.79 -20.96
N GLN A 175 -2.00 5.90 -21.69
CA GLN A 175 -1.08 6.36 -22.73
C GLN A 175 0.34 6.62 -22.23
N ASN A 176 0.54 7.23 -21.05
CA ASN A 176 1.88 7.51 -20.53
C ASN A 176 2.68 6.23 -20.25
N TYR A 177 2.06 5.24 -19.60
CA TYR A 177 2.68 3.93 -19.38
C TYR A 177 2.98 3.21 -20.70
N MET A 178 2.11 3.38 -21.71
CA MET A 178 2.35 2.77 -23.01
C MET A 178 3.54 3.41 -23.72
N ILE A 179 3.72 4.74 -23.65
CA ILE A 179 4.87 5.44 -24.24
C ILE A 179 6.18 4.93 -23.63
N GLU A 180 6.24 4.82 -22.30
CA GLU A 180 7.44 4.32 -21.62
C GLU A 180 7.74 2.85 -21.98
N ALA A 181 6.72 2.00 -22.03
CA ALA A 181 6.86 0.60 -22.43
C ALA A 181 7.37 0.48 -23.87
N VAL A 182 6.80 1.25 -24.80
CA VAL A 182 7.23 1.30 -26.22
C VAL A 182 8.72 1.67 -26.31
N ILE A 183 9.14 2.73 -25.59
CA ILE A 183 10.53 3.18 -25.59
C ILE A 183 11.46 2.09 -25.06
N LYS A 184 11.11 1.46 -23.93
CA LYS A 184 11.90 0.36 -23.34
C LYS A 184 12.02 -0.82 -24.30
N ILE A 185 10.90 -1.28 -24.89
CA ILE A 185 10.89 -2.40 -25.84
C ILE A 185 11.81 -2.12 -27.03
N ILE A 186 11.70 -0.95 -27.66
CA ILE A 186 12.50 -0.60 -28.83
C ILE A 186 13.99 -0.56 -28.47
N LYS A 187 14.35 0.09 -27.34
CA LYS A 187 15.75 0.17 -26.88
C LYS A 187 16.33 -1.21 -26.62
N THR A 188 15.68 -2.00 -25.76
CA THR A 188 16.16 -3.33 -25.38
C THR A 188 16.23 -4.27 -26.58
N PHE A 189 15.25 -4.20 -27.50
CA PHE A 189 15.32 -5.00 -28.73
C PHE A 189 16.51 -4.59 -29.61
N THR A 190 16.73 -3.29 -29.83
CA THR A 190 17.84 -2.79 -30.65
C THR A 190 19.20 -3.19 -30.06
N GLU A 191 19.38 -3.04 -28.74
CA GLU A 191 20.58 -3.47 -28.03
C GLU A 191 20.83 -4.97 -28.18
N SER A 192 19.77 -5.78 -28.13
CA SER A 192 19.85 -7.24 -28.26
C SER A 192 20.20 -7.75 -29.66
N GLN A 193 20.16 -6.88 -30.69
CA GLN A 193 20.58 -7.20 -32.06
C GLN A 193 22.04 -6.81 -32.33
N ALA A 194 22.60 -5.92 -31.51
CA ALA A 194 23.99 -5.47 -31.63
C ALA A 194 24.99 -6.38 -30.86
N SER A 195 24.47 -7.35 -30.10
CA SER A 195 25.22 -8.34 -29.30
C SER A 195 25.16 -9.72 -29.94
#